data_AF-A0A7H5F293-F1
#
_entry.id   AF-A0A7H5F293-F1
#
_cell.length_a   1.000
_cell.length_b   1.000
_cell.length_c   1.000
_cell.angle_alpha   90.00
_cell.angle_beta   90.00
_cell.angle_gamma   90.00
#
_symmetry.space_group_name_H-M   'P 1'
#
loop_
_entity.id
_entity.type
_entity.pdbx_description
1 polymer ?
#
loop_
_entity_poly.entity_id
_entity_poly.type
_entity_poly.pdbx_seq_one_letter_code
_entity_poly.pdbx_strand_id
1 'polypeptide(L)'
;MDNVKPNEFSPLREAKPLPEGDTFTANGNTYRWIPVDKIGISRWSIIANLLDLLYSGFDSFESIRQYMVETQKEIMPMPDPEVKLYVFRRLQTYLDNIVRKSQDRYHLSLHICTLICLKEGDDIRDYDQDRANAYISDWAAEGYSHVSFFAIAGGLSEEFATDFRQTQKRLLEEEKTLRAATAGK
;
A
#
# COMPACT_ATOMS: atom_id res chain seq x y z
N MET A 1 -46.17 5.99 -0.19
CA MET A 1 -44.96 6.68 0.28
C MET A 1 -44.35 5.79 1.32
N ASP A 2 -43.42 4.94 0.88
CA ASP A 2 -42.82 3.89 1.70
C ASP A 2 -41.75 4.48 2.62
N ASN A 3 -41.87 4.14 3.89
CA ASN A 3 -40.91 4.48 4.93
C ASN A 3 -39.58 3.76 4.65
N VAL A 4 -38.58 4.51 4.20
CA VAL A 4 -37.19 4.05 4.14
C VAL A 4 -36.72 3.80 5.57
N LYS A 5 -36.46 2.54 5.91
CA LYS A 5 -35.89 2.16 7.20
C LYS A 5 -34.51 2.82 7.37
N PRO A 6 -34.14 3.29 8.57
CA PRO A 6 -32.82 3.84 8.82
C PRO A 6 -31.77 2.77 8.50
N ASN A 7 -30.75 3.18 7.75
CA ASN A 7 -29.48 2.47 7.52
C ASN A 7 -29.21 1.43 8.61
N GLU A 8 -29.38 0.16 8.26
CA GLU A 8 -28.63 -0.92 8.87
C GLU A 8 -27.16 -0.66 8.51
N PHE A 9 -26.50 0.18 9.31
CA PHE A 9 -25.05 0.12 9.45
C PHE A 9 -24.79 -1.27 10.01
N SER A 10 -24.61 -2.23 9.10
CA SER A 10 -24.06 -3.53 9.41
C SER A 10 -22.83 -3.26 10.29
N PRO A 11 -22.72 -3.88 11.47
CA PRO A 11 -21.55 -3.69 12.31
C PRO A 11 -20.34 -3.95 11.42
N LEU A 12 -19.37 -3.02 11.44
CA LEU A 12 -18.10 -3.17 10.74
C LEU A 12 -17.65 -4.61 10.99
N ARG A 13 -17.75 -5.50 9.99
CA ARG A 13 -17.25 -6.86 10.14
C ARG A 13 -15.78 -6.69 10.44
N GLU A 14 -15.37 -7.05 11.66
CA GLU A 14 -13.96 -7.00 12.03
C GLU A 14 -13.19 -7.85 11.02
N ALA A 15 -12.31 -7.20 10.26
CA ALA A 15 -11.54 -7.89 9.24
C ALA A 15 -10.63 -8.91 9.91
N LYS A 16 -10.56 -10.11 9.33
CA LYS A 16 -9.76 -11.22 9.86
C LYS A 16 -8.27 -10.84 9.76
N PRO A 17 -7.49 -10.87 10.85
CA PRO A 17 -6.05 -10.67 10.75
C PRO A 17 -5.42 -11.81 9.93
N LEU A 18 -4.28 -11.53 9.29
CA LEU A 18 -3.50 -12.58 8.65
C LEU A 18 -2.96 -13.54 9.72
N PRO A 19 -2.96 -14.87 9.47
CA PRO A 19 -2.38 -15.83 10.40
C PRO A 19 -0.88 -15.61 10.55
N GLU A 20 -0.35 -15.93 11.73
CA GLU A 20 1.10 -15.94 11.95
C GLU A 20 1.78 -17.09 11.18
N GLY A 21 3.00 -16.83 10.69
CA GLY A 21 3.84 -17.82 10.01
C GLY A 21 4.00 -17.58 8.50
N ASP A 22 4.70 -18.50 7.85
CA ASP A 22 5.10 -18.35 6.44
C ASP A 22 3.99 -18.74 5.45
N THR A 23 2.91 -19.34 5.92
CA THR A 23 1.83 -19.87 5.06
C THR A 23 0.45 -19.63 5.65
N PHE A 24 -0.54 -19.44 4.79
CA PHE A 24 -1.95 -19.38 5.18
C PHE A 24 -2.87 -19.93 4.08
N THR A 25 -4.15 -20.10 4.37
CA THR A 25 -5.15 -20.54 3.39
C THR A 25 -6.17 -19.44 3.12
N ALA A 26 -6.59 -19.30 1.87
CA ALA A 26 -7.69 -18.41 1.49
C ALA A 26 -8.47 -19.05 0.35
N ASN A 27 -9.80 -19.10 0.47
CA ASN A 27 -10.68 -19.68 -0.56
C ASN A 27 -10.24 -21.08 -1.04
N GLY A 28 -9.78 -21.93 -0.11
CA GLY A 28 -9.30 -23.29 -0.40
C GLY A 28 -7.90 -23.38 -1.03
N ASN A 29 -7.22 -22.25 -1.25
CA ASN A 29 -5.87 -22.19 -1.78
C ASN A 29 -4.84 -21.96 -0.65
N THR A 30 -3.69 -22.63 -0.72
CA THR A 30 -2.57 -22.41 0.18
C THR A 30 -1.65 -21.33 -0.39
N TYR A 31 -1.34 -20.33 0.41
CA TYR A 31 -0.43 -19.23 0.11
C TYR A 31 0.80 -19.30 0.98
N ARG A 32 1.94 -18.86 0.42
CA ARG A 32 3.22 -18.82 1.10
C ARG A 32 3.92 -17.48 0.89
N TRP A 33 4.41 -16.90 1.98
CA TRP A 33 5.31 -15.77 1.97
C TRP A 33 6.71 -16.20 1.50
N ILE A 34 7.21 -15.49 0.51
CA ILE A 34 8.52 -15.68 -0.08
C ILE A 34 9.42 -14.56 0.43
N PRO A 35 10.57 -14.92 1.03
CA PRO A 35 11.58 -13.93 1.40
C PRO A 35 11.98 -13.05 0.22
N VAL A 36 12.13 -11.75 0.47
CA VAL A 36 12.40 -10.74 -0.55
C VAL A 36 13.72 -11.01 -1.27
N ASP A 37 14.74 -11.49 -0.57
CA ASP A 37 16.04 -11.88 -1.13
C ASP A 37 15.97 -13.04 -2.13
N LYS A 38 14.85 -13.78 -2.14
CA LYS A 38 14.61 -14.90 -3.05
C LYS A 38 13.77 -14.55 -4.27
N ILE A 39 13.20 -13.35 -4.33
CA ILE A 39 12.42 -12.95 -5.51
C ILE A 39 13.35 -12.52 -6.64
N GLY A 40 12.98 -12.86 -7.87
CA GLY A 40 13.76 -12.47 -9.05
C GLY A 40 13.74 -10.95 -9.29
N ILE A 41 14.76 -10.44 -9.98
CA ILE A 41 14.91 -9.01 -10.34
C ILE A 41 13.65 -8.45 -11.01
N SER A 42 12.96 -9.24 -11.84
CA SER A 42 11.74 -8.80 -12.51
C SER A 42 10.62 -8.43 -11.53
N ARG A 43 10.31 -9.29 -10.55
CA ARG A 43 9.33 -8.99 -9.49
C ARG A 43 9.81 -7.83 -8.62
N TRP A 44 11.10 -7.79 -8.33
CA TRP A 44 11.70 -6.70 -7.57
C TRP A 44 11.48 -5.32 -8.23
N SER A 45 11.67 -5.21 -9.55
CA SER A 45 11.39 -3.96 -10.27
C SER A 45 9.93 -3.53 -10.17
N ILE A 46 8.98 -4.48 -10.16
CA ILE A 46 7.56 -4.19 -9.98
C ILE A 46 7.27 -3.71 -8.56
N ILE A 47 7.83 -4.39 -7.55
CA ILE A 47 7.70 -3.97 -6.14
C ILE A 47 8.21 -2.54 -5.96
N ALA A 48 9.39 -2.23 -6.49
CA ALA A 48 9.98 -0.89 -6.38
C ALA A 48 9.07 0.20 -6.95
N ASN A 49 8.49 -0.03 -8.14
CA ASN A 49 7.56 0.91 -8.78
C ASN A 49 6.28 1.07 -7.96
N LEU A 50 5.73 -0.01 -7.42
CA LEU A 50 4.50 0.05 -6.61
C LEU A 50 4.75 0.71 -5.24
N LEU A 51 5.93 0.50 -4.63
CA LEU A 51 6.32 1.18 -3.40
C LEU A 51 6.45 2.69 -3.61
N ASP A 52 7.07 3.14 -4.70
CA ASP A 52 7.15 4.57 -5.01
C ASP A 52 5.75 5.19 -5.09
N LEU A 53 4.82 4.52 -5.78
CA LEU A 53 3.42 4.95 -5.85
C LEU A 53 2.72 4.94 -4.48
N LEU A 54 2.96 3.90 -3.66
CA LEU A 54 2.39 3.74 -2.32
C LEU A 54 2.77 4.92 -1.40
N TYR A 55 4.01 5.40 -1.51
CA TYR A 55 4.54 6.48 -0.66
C TYR A 55 4.43 7.87 -1.27
N SER A 56 4.30 7.99 -2.59
CA SER A 56 4.22 9.28 -3.28
C SER A 56 3.03 10.14 -2.79
N GLY A 57 3.29 11.44 -2.58
CA GLY A 57 2.25 12.46 -2.39
C GLY A 57 1.48 12.43 -1.06
N PHE A 58 2.12 12.03 0.06
CA PHE A 58 1.52 12.13 1.39
C PHE A 58 2.28 13.08 2.32
N ASP A 59 1.56 14.07 2.85
CA ASP A 59 1.74 14.54 4.21
C ASP A 59 1.14 13.48 5.15
N SER A 60 1.70 13.26 6.35
CA SER A 60 1.21 12.21 7.26
C SER A 60 -0.30 12.36 7.52
N PHE A 61 -1.02 11.26 7.76
CA PHE A 61 -2.46 11.32 8.11
C PHE A 61 -2.71 12.27 9.30
N GLU A 62 -1.74 12.34 10.21
CA GLU A 62 -1.76 13.28 11.32
C GLU A 62 -1.63 14.74 10.87
N SER A 63 -0.74 15.04 9.92
CA SER A 63 -0.59 16.38 9.32
C SER A 63 -1.88 16.83 8.62
N ILE A 64 -2.53 15.92 7.91
CA ILE A 64 -3.81 16.15 7.25
C ILE A 64 -4.92 16.41 8.28
N ARG A 65 -4.99 15.58 9.33
CA ARG A 65 -5.95 15.75 10.44
C ARG A 65 -5.74 17.09 11.16
N GLN A 66 -4.48 17.48 11.42
CA GLN A 66 -4.14 18.75 12.04
C GLN A 66 -4.59 19.92 11.19
N TYR A 67 -4.26 19.91 9.89
CA TYR A 67 -4.70 20.94 8.95
C TYR A 67 -6.23 21.12 8.95
N MET A 68 -6.97 20.02 9.00
CA MET A 68 -8.42 20.05 9.08
C MET A 68 -8.97 20.66 10.37
N VAL A 69 -8.40 20.26 11.52
CA VAL A 69 -8.80 20.80 12.83
C VAL A 69 -8.51 22.30 12.91
N GLU A 70 -7.36 22.74 12.40
CA GLU A 70 -6.97 24.14 12.35
C GLU A 70 -7.90 24.95 11.44
N THR A 71 -8.15 24.45 10.23
CA THR A 71 -9.06 25.12 9.28
C THR A 71 -10.48 25.22 9.85
N GLN A 72 -10.99 24.19 10.53
CA GLN A 72 -12.30 24.23 11.19
C GLN A 72 -12.37 25.29 12.30
N LYS A 73 -11.30 25.45 13.10
CA LYS A 73 -11.21 26.48 14.14
C LYS A 73 -11.23 27.89 13.57
N GLU A 74 -10.62 28.10 12.41
CA GLU A 74 -10.60 29.39 11.73
C GLU A 74 -11.97 29.77 11.12
N ILE A 75 -12.73 28.77 10.64
CA ILE A 75 -14.02 28.98 9.97
C ILE A 75 -15.18 29.17 10.96
N MET A 76 -15.19 28.44 12.09
CA MET A 76 -16.28 28.51 13.07
C MET A 76 -16.66 29.94 13.54
N PRO A 77 -15.71 30.86 13.81
CA PRO A 77 -16.04 32.22 14.23
C PRO A 77 -16.48 33.16 13.09
N MET A 78 -16.43 32.75 11.81
CA MET A 78 -16.78 33.63 10.69
C MET A 78 -18.26 34.08 10.79
N PRO A 79 -18.61 35.34 10.50
CA PRO A 79 -20.00 35.80 10.61
C PRO A 79 -20.86 35.37 9.42
N ASP A 80 -20.25 35.14 8.26
CA ASP A 80 -20.95 34.86 7.00
C ASP A 80 -21.27 33.36 6.83
N PRO A 81 -22.56 32.97 6.81
CA PRO A 81 -22.97 31.57 6.67
C PRO A 81 -22.68 30.99 5.28
N GLU A 82 -22.64 31.80 4.21
CA GLU A 82 -22.36 31.31 2.85
C GLU A 82 -20.88 30.96 2.70
N VAL A 83 -19.99 31.82 3.23
CA VAL A 83 -18.55 31.56 3.28
C VAL A 83 -18.27 30.31 4.10
N LYS A 84 -18.90 30.17 5.28
CA LYS A 84 -18.79 28.95 6.10
C LYS A 84 -19.18 27.70 5.34
N LEU A 85 -20.31 27.72 4.64
CA LEU A 85 -20.80 26.57 3.88
C LEU A 85 -19.85 26.21 2.73
N TYR A 86 -19.32 27.20 2.02
CA TYR A 86 -18.35 26.99 0.95
C TYR A 86 -17.07 26.32 1.46
N VAL A 87 -16.48 26.83 2.54
CA VAL A 87 -15.24 26.24 3.08
C VAL A 87 -15.49 24.86 3.67
N PHE A 88 -16.63 24.65 4.34
CA PHE A 88 -17.02 23.32 4.84
C PHE A 88 -17.13 22.29 3.71
N ARG A 89 -17.77 22.64 2.59
CA ARG A 89 -17.84 21.76 1.41
C ARG A 89 -16.47 21.43 0.86
N ARG A 90 -15.57 22.40 0.82
CA ARG A 90 -14.19 22.19 0.34
C ARG A 90 -13.41 21.25 1.26
N LEU A 91 -13.58 21.37 2.58
CA LEU A 91 -13.02 20.43 3.56
C LEU A 91 -13.56 18.99 3.37
N GLN A 92 -14.86 18.84 3.11
CA GLN A 92 -15.46 17.54 2.79
C GLN A 92 -14.86 16.94 1.51
N THR A 93 -14.70 17.74 0.45
CA THR A 93 -14.01 17.27 -0.78
C THR A 93 -12.58 16.82 -0.50
N TYR A 94 -11.84 17.49 0.40
CA TYR A 94 -10.52 17.02 0.80
C TYR A 94 -10.57 15.69 1.54
N LEU A 95 -11.50 15.52 2.50
CA LEU A 95 -11.73 14.24 3.20
C LEU A 95 -12.02 13.09 2.23
N ASP A 96 -12.95 13.31 1.31
CA ASP A 96 -13.32 12.29 0.31
C ASP A 96 -12.11 11.90 -0.54
N ASN A 97 -11.29 12.88 -0.93
CA ASN A 97 -10.05 12.62 -1.67
C ASN A 97 -9.03 11.82 -0.86
N ILE A 98 -8.92 12.06 0.45
CA ILE A 98 -8.03 11.30 1.34
C ILE A 98 -8.51 9.86 1.44
N VAL A 99 -9.80 9.64 1.69
CA VAL A 99 -10.39 8.30 1.77
C VAL A 99 -10.17 7.54 0.46
N ARG A 100 -10.40 8.19 -0.69
CA ARG A 100 -10.14 7.57 -2.00
C ARG A 100 -8.68 7.20 -2.19
N LYS A 101 -7.76 8.11 -1.88
CA LYS A 101 -6.31 7.83 -1.93
C LYS A 101 -5.91 6.69 -0.99
N SER A 102 -6.52 6.59 0.19
CA SER A 102 -6.29 5.48 1.12
C SER A 102 -6.76 4.15 0.53
N GLN A 103 -7.91 4.12 -0.15
CA GLN A 103 -8.38 2.93 -0.86
C GLN A 103 -7.41 2.52 -1.98
N ASP A 104 -6.97 3.45 -2.82
CA ASP A 104 -5.98 3.21 -3.88
C ASP A 104 -4.70 2.60 -3.30
N ARG A 105 -4.25 3.08 -2.13
CA ARG A 105 -3.08 2.55 -1.43
C ARG A 105 -3.28 1.16 -0.85
N TYR A 106 -4.47 0.85 -0.35
CA TYR A 106 -4.78 -0.53 0.04
C TYR A 106 -4.72 -1.46 -1.16
N HIS A 107 -5.23 -1.05 -2.32
CA HIS A 107 -5.09 -1.81 -3.55
C HIS A 107 -3.61 -1.99 -3.95
N LEU A 108 -2.80 -0.93 -3.90
CA LEU A 108 -1.36 -1.03 -4.17
C LEU A 108 -0.66 -2.00 -3.20
N SER A 109 -0.99 -1.95 -1.91
CA SER A 109 -0.38 -2.86 -0.93
C SER A 109 -0.75 -4.32 -1.16
N LEU A 110 -1.99 -4.59 -1.58
CA LEU A 110 -2.43 -5.93 -1.95
C LEU A 110 -1.64 -6.44 -3.16
N HIS A 111 -1.47 -5.61 -4.19
CA HIS A 111 -0.64 -5.96 -5.34
C HIS A 111 0.82 -6.22 -4.97
N ILE A 112 1.41 -5.39 -4.11
CA ILE A 112 2.76 -5.63 -3.58
C ILE A 112 2.82 -6.99 -2.87
N CYS A 113 1.84 -7.32 -2.05
CA CYS A 113 1.80 -8.61 -1.37
C CYS A 113 1.68 -9.78 -2.36
N THR A 114 1.00 -9.66 -3.51
CA THR A 114 0.99 -10.75 -4.52
C THR A 114 2.37 -11.05 -5.13
N LEU A 115 3.30 -10.10 -5.04
CA LEU A 115 4.66 -10.30 -5.54
C LEU A 115 5.53 -11.14 -4.61
N ILE A 116 5.17 -11.20 -3.33
CA ILE A 116 5.90 -11.93 -2.27
C ILE A 116 5.04 -13.01 -1.60
N CYS A 117 3.78 -13.15 -1.98
CA CYS A 117 2.85 -14.14 -1.45
C CYS A 117 2.33 -14.98 -2.62
N LEU A 118 2.81 -16.22 -2.73
CA LEU A 118 2.50 -17.07 -3.86
C LEU A 118 1.58 -18.19 -3.45
N LYS A 119 0.66 -18.56 -4.33
CA LYS A 119 -0.10 -19.79 -4.18
C LYS A 119 0.82 -20.98 -4.41
N GLU A 120 0.58 -22.07 -3.69
CA GLU A 120 1.36 -23.29 -3.79
C GLU A 120 1.41 -23.81 -5.24
N GLY A 121 2.62 -24.08 -5.73
CA GLY A 121 2.87 -24.53 -7.10
C GLY A 121 3.14 -23.41 -8.12
N ASP A 122 3.01 -22.14 -7.75
CA ASP A 122 3.35 -21.04 -8.66
C ASP A 122 4.86 -20.89 -8.87
N ASP A 123 5.24 -20.50 -10.10
CA ASP A 123 6.62 -20.13 -10.43
C ASP A 123 6.95 -18.75 -9.86
N ILE A 124 7.95 -18.72 -8.98
CA ILE A 124 8.52 -17.50 -8.40
C ILE A 124 9.07 -16.51 -9.43
N ARG A 125 9.38 -16.97 -10.65
CA ARG A 125 9.97 -16.12 -11.70
C ARG A 125 8.95 -15.40 -12.56
N ASP A 126 7.71 -15.86 -12.54
CA ASP A 126 6.64 -15.34 -13.37
C ASP A 126 5.79 -14.32 -12.61
N TYR A 127 5.27 -13.29 -13.27
CA TYR A 127 4.29 -12.37 -12.69
C TYR A 127 3.20 -12.10 -13.72
N ASP A 128 1.97 -12.28 -13.29
CA ASP A 128 0.79 -12.04 -14.10
C ASP A 128 -0.26 -11.26 -13.29
N GLN A 129 -0.80 -10.22 -13.91
CA GLN A 129 -1.74 -9.30 -13.26
C GLN A 129 -3.08 -9.98 -12.95
N ASP A 130 -3.54 -10.87 -13.83
CA ASP A 130 -4.81 -11.58 -13.64
C ASP A 130 -4.70 -12.57 -12.46
N ARG A 131 -3.55 -13.24 -12.34
CA ARG A 131 -3.23 -14.07 -11.18
C ARG A 131 -3.17 -13.28 -9.88
N ALA A 132 -2.55 -12.10 -9.90
CA ALA A 132 -2.54 -11.20 -8.75
C ALA A 132 -3.96 -10.80 -8.32
N ASN A 133 -4.82 -10.44 -9.28
CA ASN A 133 -6.23 -10.14 -9.00
C ASN A 133 -7.00 -11.35 -8.43
N ALA A 134 -6.70 -12.55 -8.90
CA ALA A 134 -7.30 -13.78 -8.38
C ALA A 134 -6.90 -14.02 -6.91
N TYR A 135 -5.62 -13.83 -6.55
CA TYR A 135 -5.18 -13.94 -5.15
C TYR A 135 -5.90 -12.95 -4.25
N ILE A 136 -5.99 -11.69 -4.69
CA ILE A 136 -6.67 -10.63 -3.93
C ILE A 136 -8.15 -10.98 -3.72
N SER A 137 -8.79 -11.57 -4.74
CA SER A 137 -10.17 -12.03 -4.65
C SER A 137 -10.32 -13.17 -3.63
N ASP A 138 -9.39 -14.11 -3.62
CA ASP A 138 -9.36 -15.21 -2.63
C ASP A 138 -9.20 -14.66 -1.21
N TRP A 139 -8.29 -13.70 -1.01
CA TRP A 139 -8.08 -13.07 0.30
C TRP A 139 -9.28 -12.25 0.77
N ALA A 140 -9.93 -11.54 -0.14
CA ALA A 140 -11.12 -10.75 0.14
C ALA A 140 -12.33 -11.64 0.49
N ALA A 141 -12.49 -12.78 -0.20
CA ALA A 141 -13.55 -13.75 0.09
C ALA A 141 -13.42 -14.34 1.50
N GLU A 142 -12.19 -14.57 1.96
CA GLU A 142 -11.88 -15.03 3.31
C GLU A 142 -11.99 -13.90 4.38
N GLY A 143 -12.15 -12.65 3.93
CA GLY A 143 -12.31 -11.48 4.79
C GLY A 143 -11.01 -11.00 5.45
N TYR A 144 -9.85 -11.28 4.83
CA TYR A 144 -8.56 -10.84 5.37
C TYR A 144 -8.40 -9.30 5.35
N SER A 145 -7.77 -8.78 6.40
CA SER A 145 -7.60 -7.34 6.61
C SER A 145 -6.62 -6.72 5.63
N HIS A 146 -7.09 -5.73 4.85
CA HIS A 146 -6.23 -4.90 4.01
C HIS A 146 -5.16 -4.14 4.81
N VAL A 147 -5.43 -3.83 6.09
CA VAL A 147 -4.47 -3.18 6.97
C VAL A 147 -3.27 -4.08 7.25
N SER A 148 -3.49 -5.40 7.39
CA SER A 148 -2.40 -6.36 7.56
C SER A 148 -1.52 -6.42 6.32
N PHE A 149 -2.10 -6.46 5.12
CA PHE A 149 -1.34 -6.40 3.87
C PHE A 149 -0.60 -5.06 3.70
N PHE A 150 -1.23 -3.95 4.08
CA PHE A 150 -0.60 -2.63 4.07
C PHE A 150 0.62 -2.57 4.98
N ALA A 151 0.55 -3.13 6.19
CA ALA A 151 1.69 -3.19 7.10
C ALA A 151 2.84 -4.03 6.53
N ILE A 152 2.54 -5.18 5.93
CA ILE A 152 3.55 -6.05 5.27
C ILE A 152 4.21 -5.29 4.11
N ALA A 153 3.42 -4.74 3.19
CA ALA A 153 3.93 -3.97 2.05
C ALA A 153 4.76 -2.76 2.51
N GLY A 154 4.35 -2.11 3.61
CA GLY A 154 5.08 -0.99 4.17
C GLY A 154 6.43 -1.39 4.78
N GLY A 155 6.51 -2.56 5.42
CA GLY A 155 7.77 -3.08 5.95
C GLY A 155 8.84 -3.33 4.87
N LEU A 156 8.42 -3.66 3.65
CA LEU A 156 9.32 -3.84 2.51
C LEU A 156 10.08 -2.55 2.14
N SER A 157 9.56 -1.37 2.49
CA SER A 157 10.24 -0.10 2.19
C SER A 157 11.51 0.12 3.01
N GLU A 158 11.56 -0.37 4.25
CA GLU A 158 12.75 -0.30 5.10
C GLU A 158 13.84 -1.26 4.60
N GLU A 159 13.43 -2.47 4.20
CA GLU A 159 14.30 -3.44 3.54
C GLU A 159 14.79 -2.90 2.19
N PHE A 160 13.89 -2.33 1.38
CA PHE A 160 14.21 -1.67 0.11
C PHE A 160 15.24 -0.56 0.28
N ALA A 161 15.07 0.33 1.26
CA ALA A 161 16.03 1.39 1.53
C ALA A 161 17.41 0.82 1.87
N THR A 162 17.46 -0.32 2.56
CA THR A 162 18.71 -0.99 2.95
C THR A 162 19.38 -1.67 1.75
N ASP A 163 18.65 -2.47 0.99
CA ASP A 163 19.14 -3.19 -0.19
C ASP A 163 19.55 -2.25 -1.33
N PHE A 164 18.78 -1.18 -1.57
CA PHE A 164 19.11 -0.17 -2.56
C PHE A 164 20.44 0.53 -2.22
N ARG A 165 20.64 0.90 -0.94
CA ARG A 165 21.90 1.51 -0.48
C ARG A 165 23.10 0.56 -0.66
N GLN A 166 22.93 -0.72 -0.36
CA GLN A 166 23.99 -1.72 -0.56
C GLN A 166 24.30 -1.94 -2.03
N THR A 167 23.26 -2.02 -2.87
CA THR A 167 23.41 -2.19 -4.33
C THR A 167 24.10 -0.98 -4.96
N GLN A 168 23.72 0.25 -4.62
CA GLN A 168 24.43 1.45 -5.08
C GLN A 168 25.90 1.44 -4.66
N LYS A 169 26.19 1.08 -3.40
CA LYS A 169 27.56 1.00 -2.91
C LYS A 169 28.40 0.01 -3.72
N ARG A 170 27.86 -1.17 -4.01
CA ARG A 170 28.53 -2.18 -4.85
C ARG A 170 28.79 -1.66 -6.28
N LEU A 171 27.77 -1.10 -6.93
CA LEU A 171 27.90 -0.59 -8.30
C LEU A 171 28.95 0.53 -8.41
N LEU A 172 29.02 1.42 -7.40
CA LEU A 172 30.06 2.45 -7.32
C LEU A 172 31.47 1.85 -7.17
N GLU A 173 31.63 0.80 -6.37
CA GLU A 173 32.91 0.12 -6.22
C GLU A 173 33.32 -0.62 -7.51
N GLU A 174 32.39 -1.29 -8.18
CA GLU A 174 32.63 -1.94 -9.48
C GLU A 174 33.05 -0.92 -10.54
N GLU A 175 32.38 0.24 -10.61
CA GLU A 175 32.73 1.33 -11.53
C GLU A 175 34.13 1.89 -11.24
N LYS A 176 34.49 2.13 -9.97
CA LYS A 176 35.85 2.57 -9.60
C LYS A 176 36.90 1.56 -10.03
N THR A 177 36.62 0.28 -9.82
CA THR A 177 37.54 -0.82 -10.16
C THR A 177 37.74 -0.92 -11.66
N LEU A 178 36.65 -0.82 -12.43
CA LEU A 178 36.68 -0.77 -13.90
C LEU A 178 37.47 0.42 -14.41
N ARG A 179 37.20 1.62 -13.89
CA ARG A 179 37.92 2.85 -14.30
C ARG A 179 39.41 2.76 -14.00
N ALA A 180 39.80 2.25 -12.84
CA ALA A 180 41.20 2.04 -12.47
C ALA A 180 41.91 1.03 -13.40
N ALA A 181 41.21 -0.03 -13.81
CA ALA A 181 41.73 -1.02 -14.76
C ALA A 181 41.93 -0.46 -16.19
N THR A 182 41.09 0.49 -16.61
CA THR A 182 41.23 1.18 -17.91
C THR A 182 42.23 2.34 -17.92
N ALA A 183 42.49 2.99 -16.77
CA ALA A 183 43.44 4.10 -16.69
C ALA A 183 44.92 3.67 -16.59
N GLY A 184 45.17 2.37 -16.34
CA GLY A 184 46.50 1.77 -16.28
C GLY A 184 46.98 1.10 -17.57
N LYS A 185 46.26 1.27 -18.69
CA LYS A 185 46.65 0.84 -20.04
C LYS A 185 46.92 2.06 -20.91
#